data_AF-A0A6M8VNW7-F1
#
_entry.id   AF-A0A6M8VNW7-F1
#
_cell.length_a   1.000
_cell.length_b   1.000
_cell.length_c   1.000
_cell.angle_alpha   90.00
_cell.angle_beta   90.00
_cell.angle_gamma   90.00
#
_symmetry.space_group_name_H-M   'P 1'
#
loop_
_entity.id
_entity.type
_entity.pdbx_description
1 polymer ?
#
loop_
_entity_poly.entity_id
_entity_poly.type
_entity_poly.pdbx_seq_one_letter_code
_entity_poly.pdbx_strand_id
1 'polypeptide(L)'
;MVIDLLILAPVVIFLLWLYGYSAPSGRPTRDRWLDRATAAAAVVGGVGTLLGLHALLDVDGLARNVIAVAAAYLVFLTLLSLGWLRRWYASPHSS
;
A
#
# COMPACT_ATOMS: atom_id res chain seq x y z
N MET A 1 -9.57 9.30 13.21
CA MET A 1 -9.71 7.88 12.78
C MET A 1 -10.74 7.67 11.68
N VAL A 2 -12.06 7.87 11.88
CA VAL A 2 -13.06 7.65 10.79
C VAL A 2 -12.79 8.57 9.60
N ILE A 3 -12.52 9.85 9.86
CA ILE A 3 -12.16 10.84 8.83
C ILE A 3 -10.86 10.42 8.11
N ASP A 4 -9.85 9.99 8.85
CA ASP A 4 -8.57 9.50 8.32
C ASP A 4 -8.80 8.34 7.33
N LEU A 5 -9.68 7.40 7.66
CA LEU A 5 -10.04 6.28 6.78
C LEU A 5 -10.77 6.75 5.53
N LEU A 6 -11.65 7.75 5.63
CA LEU A 6 -12.33 8.33 4.47
C LEU A 6 -11.36 9.06 3.53
N ILE A 7 -10.31 9.68 4.07
CA ILE A 7 -9.24 10.31 3.29
C ILE A 7 -8.35 9.23 2.64
N LEU A 8 -8.08 8.13 3.36
CA LEU A 8 -7.19 7.07 2.91
C LEU A 8 -7.82 6.17 1.84
N ALA A 9 -9.09 5.82 2.02
CA ALA A 9 -9.81 4.82 1.23
C ALA A 9 -9.78 5.05 -0.29
N PRO A 10 -10.12 6.23 -0.85
CA PRO A 10 -10.21 6.39 -2.30
C PRO A 10 -8.86 6.16 -3.00
N VAL A 11 -7.77 6.65 -2.43
CA VAL A 11 -6.43 6.48 -3.00
C VAL A 11 -5.95 5.04 -2.83
N VAL A 12 -6.18 4.43 -1.67
CA VAL A 12 -5.84 3.01 -1.44
C VAL A 12 -6.59 2.12 -2.44
N ILE A 13 -7.89 2.32 -2.61
CA ILE A 13 -8.71 1.56 -3.58
C ILE A 13 -8.18 1.77 -5.00
N PHE A 14 -7.93 3.02 -5.39
CA PHE A 14 -7.40 3.35 -6.71
C PHE A 14 -6.04 2.68 -6.97
N LEU A 15 -5.12 2.71 -6.00
CA LEU A 15 -3.80 2.12 -6.14
C LEU A 15 -3.82 0.59 -6.15
N LEU A 16 -4.69 -0.03 -5.35
CA LEU A 16 -4.91 -1.48 -5.41
C LEU A 16 -5.49 -1.88 -6.76
N TRP A 17 -6.45 -1.12 -7.28
CA TRP A 17 -6.99 -1.32 -8.62
C TRP A 17 -5.90 -1.17 -9.68
N LEU A 18 -5.10 -0.09 -9.63
CA LEU A 18 -4.02 0.18 -10.57
C LEU A 18 -2.96 -0.92 -10.55
N TYR A 19 -2.59 -1.40 -9.36
CA TYR A 19 -1.63 -2.50 -9.19
C TYR A 19 -2.15 -3.84 -9.71
N GLY A 20 -3.45 -4.09 -9.55
CA GLY A 20 -4.12 -5.24 -10.15
C GLY A 20 -4.18 -5.12 -11.68
N TYR A 21 -4.52 -3.95 -12.18
CA TYR A 21 -4.63 -3.64 -13.60
C TYR A 21 -3.29 -3.73 -14.32
N SER A 22 -2.19 -3.28 -13.70
CA SER A 22 -0.85 -3.29 -14.29
C SER A 22 -0.18 -4.69 -14.29
N ALA A 23 -0.93 -5.75 -14.01
CA ALA A 23 -0.41 -7.10 -13.97
C ALA A 23 -0.24 -7.70 -15.38
N PRO A 24 0.89 -8.36 -15.68
CA PRO A 24 1.05 -9.08 -16.95
C PRO A 24 0.00 -10.18 -17.12
N SER A 25 -0.62 -10.24 -18.29
CA SER A 25 -1.50 -11.34 -18.68
C SER A 25 -0.69 -12.63 -18.84
N GLY A 26 -1.19 -13.76 -18.31
CA GLY A 26 -0.53 -15.07 -18.44
C GLY A 26 0.55 -15.38 -17.41
N ARG A 27 0.71 -14.56 -16.35
CA ARG A 27 1.69 -14.82 -15.27
C ARG A 27 1.39 -16.12 -14.49
N PRO A 28 2.43 -16.85 -14.02
CA PRO A 28 2.30 -18.04 -13.18
C PRO A 28 1.40 -17.85 -11.96
N THR A 29 0.78 -18.93 -11.48
CA THR A 29 -0.04 -18.92 -10.26
C THR A 29 0.73 -18.44 -9.03
N ARG A 30 2.03 -18.77 -8.94
CA ARG A 30 2.92 -18.28 -7.88
C ARG A 30 3.01 -16.76 -7.87
N ASP A 31 3.16 -16.12 -9.03
CA ASP A 31 3.23 -14.66 -9.11
C ASP A 31 1.92 -14.00 -8.71
N ARG A 32 0.78 -14.57 -9.09
CA ARG A 32 -0.54 -14.12 -8.64
C ARG A 32 -0.65 -14.14 -7.11
N TRP A 33 -0.14 -15.19 -6.47
CA TRP A 33 -0.12 -15.27 -5.01
C TRP A 33 0.81 -14.23 -4.38
N LEU A 34 2.01 -14.04 -4.93
CA LEU A 34 2.93 -13.01 -4.46
C LEU A 34 2.32 -11.61 -4.58
N ASP A 35 1.66 -11.30 -5.70
CA ASP A 35 1.01 -10.00 -5.89
C ASP A 35 -0.15 -9.78 -4.90
N ARG A 36 -0.95 -10.82 -4.62
CA ARG A 36 -1.97 -10.76 -3.57
C ARG A 36 -1.37 -10.56 -2.18
N ALA A 37 -0.28 -11.27 -1.88
CA ALA A 37 0.43 -11.15 -0.62
C ALA A 37 1.02 -9.74 -0.45
N THR A 38 1.60 -9.16 -1.51
CA THR A 38 2.08 -7.77 -1.50
C THR A 38 0.95 -6.78 -1.30
N ALA A 39 -0.17 -6.93 -2.02
CA ALA A 39 -1.32 -6.05 -1.84
C ALA A 39 -1.90 -6.12 -0.42
N ALA A 40 -2.04 -7.33 0.13
CA ALA A 40 -2.49 -7.54 1.50
C ALA A 40 -1.51 -6.95 2.52
N ALA A 41 -0.21 -7.19 2.34
CA ALA A 41 0.83 -6.64 3.20
C ALA A 41 0.84 -5.10 3.17
N ALA A 42 0.63 -4.49 2.00
CA ALA A 42 0.52 -3.03 1.87
C ALA A 42 -0.66 -2.48 2.67
N VAL A 43 -1.84 -3.09 2.54
CA VAL A 43 -3.04 -2.70 3.31
C VAL A 43 -2.81 -2.86 4.80
N VAL A 44 -2.31 -4.03 5.24
CA VAL A 44 -2.02 -4.31 6.64
C VAL A 44 -0.97 -3.35 7.19
N GLY A 45 0.08 -3.07 6.43
CA GLY A 45 1.13 -2.12 6.80
C GLY A 45 0.58 -0.71 6.98
N GLY A 46 -0.16 -0.19 6.01
CA GLY A 46 -0.77 1.14 6.11
C GLY A 46 -1.75 1.26 7.27
N VAL A 47 -2.65 0.29 7.45
CA VAL A 47 -3.61 0.28 8.57
C VAL A 47 -2.90 0.14 9.92
N GLY A 48 -1.91 -0.74 10.00
CA GLY A 48 -1.09 -0.95 11.21
C GLY A 48 -0.33 0.31 11.60
N THR A 49 0.28 1.00 10.64
CA THR A 49 0.95 2.30 10.86
C THR A 49 -0.04 3.36 11.33
N LEU A 50 -1.23 3.46 10.71
CA LEU A 50 -2.25 4.41 11.12
C LEU A 50 -2.69 4.18 12.58
N LEU A 51 -2.98 2.93 12.94
CA LEU A 51 -3.41 2.55 14.29
C LEU A 51 -2.30 2.74 15.32
N GLY A 52 -1.07 2.41 14.96
CA GLY A 52 0.10 2.52 15.82
C GLY A 52 0.58 3.96 16.02
N LEU A 53 0.30 4.88 15.10
CA LEU A 53 0.61 6.31 15.25
C LEU A 53 -0.50 7.10 15.94
N HIS A 54 -1.77 6.72 15.75
CA HIS A 54 -2.71 6.83 16.89
C HIS A 54 -2.17 5.97 18.05
N ALA A 55 -2.67 5.84 19.26
CA ALA A 55 -1.96 5.10 20.34
C ALA A 55 -0.57 5.64 20.78
N LEU A 56 0.46 5.77 19.92
CA LEU A 56 1.82 6.18 20.32
C LEU A 56 2.12 7.68 20.22
N LEU A 57 1.53 8.42 19.27
CA LEU A 57 1.84 9.85 19.14
C LEU A 57 1.08 10.68 20.18
N ASP A 58 1.85 11.33 21.05
CA ASP A 58 1.38 12.34 21.99
C ASP A 58 1.43 13.73 21.34
N VAL A 59 0.65 13.89 20.28
CA VAL A 59 0.48 15.14 19.53
C VAL A 59 -1.00 15.38 19.36
N ASP A 60 -1.45 16.60 19.58
CA ASP A 60 -2.88 16.90 19.62
C ASP A 60 -3.50 17.12 18.23
N GLY A 61 -4.78 16.73 18.14
CA GLY A 61 -5.71 17.16 17.10
C GLY A 61 -5.29 16.87 15.66
N LEU A 62 -5.33 17.91 14.83
CA LEU A 62 -5.15 17.81 13.37
C LEU A 62 -3.74 17.32 12.98
N ALA A 63 -2.70 17.74 13.71
CA ALA A 63 -1.33 17.40 13.39
C ALA A 63 -1.09 15.88 13.46
N ARG A 64 -1.61 15.22 14.49
CA ARG A 64 -1.54 13.76 14.63
C ARG A 64 -2.26 13.04 13.49
N ASN A 65 -3.44 13.51 13.09
CA ASN A 65 -4.18 12.91 11.97
C ASN A 65 -3.39 13.02 10.66
N VAL A 66 -2.83 14.20 10.37
CA VAL A 66 -2.03 14.44 9.16
C VAL A 66 -0.79 13.54 9.14
N ILE A 67 -0.04 13.49 10.25
CA ILE A 67 1.16 12.65 10.37
C ILE A 67 0.80 11.17 10.20
N ALA A 68 -0.23 10.69 10.89
CA ALA A 68 -0.63 9.29 10.84
C ALA A 68 -1.08 8.88 9.44
N VAL A 69 -1.89 9.71 8.76
CA VAL A 69 -2.35 9.46 7.39
C VAL A 69 -1.19 9.49 6.41
N ALA A 70 -0.32 10.49 6.48
CA ALA A 70 0.83 10.60 5.58
C ALA A 70 1.79 9.41 5.74
N ALA A 71 2.09 9.02 6.98
CA ALA A 71 2.94 7.86 7.25
C ALA A 71 2.31 6.55 6.78
N ALA A 72 1.01 6.36 7.02
CA ALA A 72 0.27 5.19 6.52
C ALA A 72 0.32 5.11 4.98
N TYR A 73 0.19 6.26 4.30
CA TYR A 73 0.35 6.34 2.84
C TYR A 73 1.75 5.96 2.37
N LEU A 74 2.79 6.48 3.02
CA LEU A 74 4.16 6.17 2.65
C LEU A 74 4.44 4.68 2.79
N VAL A 75 4.06 4.07 3.91
CA VAL A 75 4.22 2.62 4.13
C VAL A 75 3.46 1.81 3.07
N PHE A 76 2.21 2.17 2.80
CA PHE A 76 1.39 1.53 1.79
C PHE A 76 2.04 1.62 0.39
N LEU A 77 2.45 2.82 -0.01
CA LEU A 77 3.12 3.07 -1.30
C LEU A 77 4.43 2.31 -1.42
N THR A 78 5.27 2.31 -0.38
CA THR A 78 6.54 1.59 -0.35
C THR A 78 6.30 0.09 -0.61
N LEU A 79 5.37 -0.53 0.12
CA LEU A 79 5.08 -1.95 -0.02
C LEU A 79 4.52 -2.31 -1.40
N LEU A 80 3.61 -1.48 -1.93
CA LEU A 80 3.10 -1.65 -3.30
C LEU A 80 4.20 -1.49 -4.36
N SER A 81 5.08 -0.51 -4.16
CA SER A 81 6.21 -0.22 -5.06
C SER A 81 7.19 -1.38 -5.11
N LEU A 82 7.43 -2.08 -3.99
CA LEU A 82 8.21 -3.32 -3.99
C LEU A 82 7.56 -4.40 -4.87
N GLY A 83 6.22 -4.46 -4.90
CA GLY A 83 5.49 -5.34 -5.80
C GLY A 83 5.72 -5.03 -7.28
N TRP A 84 5.68 -3.75 -7.65
CA TRP A 84 6.01 -3.32 -9.02
C TRP A 84 7.47 -3.58 -9.36
N LEU A 85 8.39 -3.26 -8.45
CA LEU A 85 9.82 -3.48 -8.63
C LEU A 85 10.14 -4.96 -8.85
N ARG A 86 9.50 -5.85 -8.09
CA ARG A 86 9.59 -7.30 -8.30
C ARG A 86 9.14 -7.70 -9.70
N ARG A 87 8.00 -7.19 -10.18
CA ARG A 87 7.49 -7.47 -11.53
C ARG A 87 8.43 -6.95 -12.62
N TRP A 88 9.01 -5.78 -12.39
CA TRP A 88 10.02 -5.20 -13.29
C TRP A 88 11.20 -6.17 -13.44
N TYR A 89 11.84 -6.57 -12.34
CA TYR A 89 12.96 -7.52 -12.40
C TYR A 89 12.61 -8.91 -12.95
N ALA A 90 11.36 -9.36 -12.79
CA ALA A 90 10.91 -10.62 -13.36
C ALA A 90 10.59 -10.55 -14.86
N SER A 91 10.46 -9.35 -15.43
CA SER A 91 10.18 -9.18 -16.85
C SER A 91 11.49 -9.27 -17.65
N PRO A 92 11.63 -10.17 -18.63
CA PRO A 92 12.82 -10.23 -19.48
C PRO A 92 12.88 -8.94 -20.30
N HIS A 93 13.81 -8.07 -19.94
CA HIS A 93 14.13 -6.91 -20.76
C HIS A 93 14.92 -7.46 -21.94
N SER A 94 14.24 -7.66 -23.07
CA SER A 94 14.92 -7.89 -24.34
C SER A 94 15.70 -6.62 -24.70
N SER A 95 16.93 -6.53 -24.19
CA SER A 95 18.00 -5.67 -24.68
C SER A 95 18.67 -6.34 -25.88
#